data_AF-A0A2E7SLD9-F1
#
_entry.id   AF-A0A2E7SLD9-F1
#
_cell.length_a   1.000
_cell.length_b   1.000
_cell.length_c   1.000
_cell.angle_alpha   90.00
_cell.angle_beta   90.00
_cell.angle_gamma   90.00
#
_symmetry.space_group_name_H-M   'P 1'
#
loop_
_entity.id
_entity.type
_entity.pdbx_description
1 polymer ?
#
loop_
_entity_poly.entity_id
_entity_poly.type
_entity_poly.pdbx_seq_one_letter_code
_entity_poly.pdbx_strand_id
1 'polypeptide(L)'
;MKSLKTHYLIWILFLVVSVLSIVFSVVAESPPSTNSERVSILAADFACPVCDGQSLAESDVPVAKTIRATISTMVDDGVSDDEIRNYLVSKFGEDIDYNPAGDGITGLVWVMPVTAGLLALAGTVFILFSWAKKDKETISKKIRFSDSPRWIWISMVCLLAIGLGFFVANTAGSRNSGDSVSGEIRMSPRTLMIKASVAPREEAIEIYDQVLELQPSNVEALAYRGWMSWLGGEVENSLYDIGNAIEIDSSYPDARAFRAIINFRRGSVEEASEDLLTLDSLEPPPVIKDLLASSRFRESVSSELAKRGELLAALELIDSGISSDPENSSLFAHRGWLLAISGDQQLAQLSLISLNASLEINPEDPYAIAYKALVEEKVFGRSEVAEKNIEKFKALFNPPSELVELLKLEGLLN
;
A
#
# COMPACT_ATOMS: atom_id res chain seq x y z
N MET A 1 51.99 -24.85 47.94
CA MET A 1 50.59 -25.31 47.74
C MET A 1 49.49 -24.31 48.14
N LYS A 2 49.75 -23.23 48.89
CA LYS A 2 48.70 -22.26 49.28
C LYS A 2 48.37 -21.18 48.22
N SER A 3 49.31 -20.74 47.38
CA SER A 3 49.06 -19.63 46.42
C SER A 3 48.25 -20.00 45.18
N LEU A 4 48.26 -21.28 44.78
CA LEU A 4 47.52 -21.74 43.61
C LEU A 4 45.99 -21.70 43.86
N LYS A 5 45.56 -21.96 45.10
CA LYS A 5 44.13 -21.91 45.48
C LYS A 5 43.57 -20.49 45.53
N THR A 6 44.36 -19.49 45.91
CA THR A 6 43.92 -18.09 45.97
C THR A 6 43.71 -17.49 44.59
N HIS A 7 44.52 -17.86 43.58
CA HIS A 7 44.32 -17.37 42.21
C HIS A 7 43.03 -17.91 41.58
N TYR A 8 42.73 -19.21 41.77
CA TYR A 8 41.46 -19.78 41.30
C TYR A 8 40.24 -19.12 41.97
N LEU A 9 40.35 -18.76 43.25
CA LEU A 9 39.26 -18.08 43.96
C LEU A 9 38.97 -16.68 43.38
N ILE A 10 40.01 -15.94 42.99
CA ILE A 10 39.88 -14.61 42.39
C ILE A 10 39.23 -14.70 41.00
N TRP A 11 39.63 -15.67 40.18
CA TRP A 11 39.02 -15.88 38.85
C TRP A 11 37.57 -16.34 38.93
N ILE A 12 37.22 -17.19 39.90
CA ILE A 12 35.82 -17.58 40.14
C ILE A 12 34.99 -16.38 40.59
N LEU A 13 35.51 -15.56 41.51
CA LEU A 13 34.84 -14.35 41.95
C LEU A 13 34.60 -13.39 40.78
N PHE A 14 35.61 -13.20 39.93
CA PHE A 14 35.51 -12.33 38.76
C PHE A 14 34.45 -12.85 37.76
N LEU A 15 34.44 -14.15 37.49
CA LEU A 15 33.44 -14.78 36.62
C LEU A 15 32.03 -14.67 37.21
N VAL A 16 31.87 -14.88 38.51
CA VAL A 16 30.58 -14.72 39.21
C VAL A 16 30.08 -13.28 39.13
N VAL A 17 30.95 -12.29 39.36
CA VAL A 17 30.60 -10.86 39.23
C VAL A 17 30.25 -10.50 37.79
N SER A 18 31.00 -10.99 36.81
CA SER A 18 30.72 -10.71 35.40
C SER A 18 29.38 -11.33 34.96
N VAL A 19 29.09 -12.56 35.37
CA VAL A 19 27.81 -13.24 35.10
C VAL A 19 26.67 -12.52 35.81
N LEU A 20 26.84 -12.14 37.08
CA LEU A 20 25.83 -11.37 37.82
C LEU A 20 25.56 -10.01 37.18
N SER A 21 26.58 -9.34 36.65
CA SER A 21 26.40 -8.04 35.99
C SER A 21 25.65 -8.17 34.66
N ILE A 22 25.88 -9.24 33.90
CA ILE A 22 25.14 -9.53 32.66
C ILE A 22 23.67 -9.88 33.00
N VAL A 23 23.45 -10.74 33.99
CA VAL A 23 22.10 -11.10 34.43
C VAL A 23 21.34 -9.87 34.95
N PHE A 24 22.01 -8.98 35.69
CA PHE A 24 21.40 -7.74 36.15
C PHE A 24 21.06 -6.79 35.01
N SER A 25 21.89 -6.73 33.96
CA SER A 25 21.62 -5.91 32.77
C SER A 25 20.41 -6.42 31.97
N VAL A 26 20.21 -7.74 31.90
CA VAL A 26 19.09 -8.35 31.16
C VAL A 26 17.77 -8.25 31.93
N VAL A 27 17.81 -8.23 33.26
CA VAL A 27 16.60 -8.17 34.10
C VAL A 27 16.18 -6.70 34.40
N ALA A 28 17.02 -5.72 34.10
CA ALA A 28 16.76 -4.31 34.43
C ALA A 28 15.84 -3.56 33.45
N GLU A 29 15.43 -4.16 32.32
CA GLU A 29 14.42 -3.57 31.43
C GLU A 29 13.04 -3.64 32.12
N SER A 30 12.64 -2.49 32.66
CA SER A 30 11.35 -2.33 33.33
C SER A 30 10.24 -2.16 32.27
N PRO A 31 9.04 -2.74 32.47
CA PRO A 31 7.92 -2.54 31.55
C PRO A 31 7.53 -1.06 31.47
N PRO A 32 6.95 -0.60 30.33
CA PRO A 32 6.61 0.81 30.11
C PRO A 32 5.65 1.32 31.19
N SER A 33 5.92 2.53 31.67
CA SER A 33 5.21 3.12 32.80
C SER A 33 3.92 3.86 32.41
N THR A 34 3.76 4.17 31.11
CA THR A 34 2.60 4.89 30.55
C THR A 34 2.19 4.37 29.17
N ASN A 35 0.92 4.56 28.79
CA ASN A 35 0.43 4.26 27.44
C ASN A 35 1.21 5.02 26.35
N SER A 36 1.56 6.29 26.58
CA SER A 36 2.36 7.07 25.62
C SER A 36 3.76 6.51 25.41
N GLU A 37 4.39 6.00 26.47
CA GLU A 37 5.70 5.34 26.39
C GLU A 37 5.59 4.01 25.65
N ARG A 38 4.53 3.24 25.91
CA ARG A 38 4.21 2.00 25.19
C ARG A 38 3.99 2.24 23.69
N VAL A 39 3.26 3.29 23.32
CA VAL A 39 3.06 3.69 21.91
C VAL A 39 4.39 4.09 21.27
N SER A 40 5.24 4.84 21.97
CA SER A 40 6.54 5.25 21.44
C SER A 40 7.48 4.06 21.20
N ILE A 41 7.46 3.07 22.10
CA ILE A 41 8.27 1.84 21.96
C ILE A 41 7.76 1.02 20.78
N LEU A 42 6.45 0.76 20.72
CA LEU A 42 5.85 0.04 19.61
C LEU A 42 6.13 0.74 18.27
N ALA A 43 6.00 2.06 18.20
CA ALA A 43 6.30 2.81 16.98
C ALA A 43 7.79 2.77 16.57
N ALA A 44 8.71 2.57 17.51
CA ALA A 44 10.13 2.43 17.21
C ALA A 44 10.47 1.03 16.66
N ASP A 45 9.70 0.01 17.03
CA ASP A 45 9.87 -1.38 16.58
C ASP A 45 9.43 -1.62 15.13
N PHE A 46 8.65 -0.71 14.53
CA PHE A 46 8.16 -0.85 13.16
C PHE A 46 8.78 0.16 12.20
N ALA A 47 9.14 -0.33 11.02
CA ALA A 47 9.56 0.48 9.88
C ALA A 47 8.40 1.28 9.29
N CYS A 48 8.66 2.51 8.85
CA CYS A 48 7.71 3.25 8.02
C CYS A 48 7.66 2.64 6.61
N PRO A 49 6.50 2.16 6.13
CA PRO A 49 6.41 1.47 4.83
C PRO A 49 6.78 2.33 3.61
N VAL A 50 6.68 3.66 3.75
CA VAL A 50 6.86 4.60 2.65
C VAL A 50 8.09 5.50 2.84
N CYS A 51 8.86 5.29 3.90
CA CYS A 51 10.01 6.12 4.25
C CYS A 51 11.32 5.34 4.03
N ASP A 52 12.38 6.04 3.65
CA ASP A 52 13.68 5.42 3.42
C ASP A 52 14.38 5.10 4.75
N GLY A 53 14.18 3.87 5.24
CA GLY A 53 14.94 3.30 6.36
C GLY A 53 14.67 3.90 7.75
N GLN A 54 13.53 4.58 7.93
CA GLN A 54 13.12 5.19 9.20
C GLN A 54 12.01 4.38 9.90
N SER A 55 11.94 4.48 11.24
CA SER A 55 10.86 3.89 12.02
C SER A 55 9.59 4.76 12.03
N LEU A 56 8.44 4.19 12.41
CA LEU A 56 7.20 4.95 12.59
C LEU A 56 7.35 6.05 13.65
N ALA A 57 8.19 5.85 14.66
CA ALA A 57 8.47 6.82 15.69
C ALA A 57 9.22 8.06 15.15
N GLU A 58 10.17 7.86 14.24
CA GLU A 58 11.04 8.90 13.72
C GLU A 58 10.44 9.66 12.52
N SER A 59 9.61 8.99 11.71
CA SER A 59 9.08 9.58 10.47
C SER A 59 7.89 10.53 10.68
N ASP A 60 7.98 11.72 10.07
CA ASP A 60 6.93 12.76 10.13
C ASP A 60 5.98 12.80 8.92
N VAL A 61 6.05 11.80 8.05
CA VAL A 61 5.17 11.68 6.88
C VAL A 61 3.71 11.39 7.29
N PRO A 62 2.70 11.76 6.47
CA PRO A 62 1.30 11.53 6.80
C PRO A 62 0.97 10.07 7.13
N VAL A 63 1.52 9.11 6.37
CA VAL A 63 1.30 7.67 6.60
C VAL A 63 1.79 7.22 7.97
N ALA A 64 3.01 7.60 8.37
CA ALA A 64 3.57 7.27 9.67
C ALA A 64 2.75 7.87 10.83
N LYS A 65 2.22 9.09 10.66
CA LYS A 65 1.32 9.72 11.64
C LYS A 65 0.01 8.95 11.78
N THR A 66 -0.60 8.51 10.68
CA THR A 66 -1.82 7.69 10.71
C THR A 66 -1.61 6.34 11.39
N ILE A 67 -0.48 5.67 11.12
CA ILE A 67 -0.18 4.39 11.77
C ILE A 67 0.09 4.60 13.27
N ARG A 68 0.86 5.64 13.66
CA ARG A 68 1.06 5.99 15.08
C ARG A 68 -0.25 6.29 15.80
N ALA A 69 -1.16 7.01 15.16
CA ALA A 69 -2.50 7.26 15.71
C ALA A 69 -3.28 5.96 15.90
N THR A 70 -3.19 5.02 14.95
CA THR A 70 -3.82 3.70 15.05
C THR A 70 -3.24 2.89 16.22
N ILE A 71 -1.92 2.87 16.37
CA ILE A 71 -1.24 2.23 17.52
C ILE A 71 -1.70 2.87 18.84
N SER A 72 -1.78 4.20 18.90
CA SER A 72 -2.29 4.91 20.08
C SER A 72 -3.71 4.47 20.44
N THR A 73 -4.62 4.43 19.47
CA THR A 73 -5.99 3.97 19.70
C THR A 73 -6.03 2.54 20.22
N MET A 74 -5.27 1.62 19.61
CA MET A 74 -5.25 0.21 20.05
C MET A 74 -4.65 0.05 21.46
N VAL A 75 -3.63 0.84 21.81
CA VAL A 75 -3.06 0.84 23.16
C VAL A 75 -4.06 1.39 24.18
N ASP A 76 -4.78 2.46 23.83
CA ASP A 76 -5.82 3.06 24.69
C ASP A 76 -7.03 2.14 24.86
N ASP A 77 -7.35 1.34 23.84
CA ASP A 77 -8.38 0.29 23.88
C ASP A 77 -7.95 -0.96 24.69
N GLY A 78 -6.69 -1.00 25.18
CA GLY A 78 -6.18 -2.10 26.01
C GLY A 78 -5.78 -3.36 25.24
N VAL A 79 -5.61 -3.27 23.92
CA VAL A 79 -5.11 -4.37 23.08
C VAL A 79 -3.68 -4.72 23.47
N SER A 80 -3.28 -5.99 23.39
CA SER A 80 -1.92 -6.45 23.73
C SER A 80 -0.89 -6.13 22.64
N ASP A 81 0.41 -6.08 23.01
CA ASP A 81 1.50 -5.77 22.06
C ASP A 81 1.58 -6.79 20.92
N ASP A 82 1.40 -8.07 21.22
CA ASP A 82 1.41 -9.15 20.23
C ASP A 82 0.24 -9.03 19.25
N GLU A 83 -0.95 -8.65 19.73
CA GLU A 83 -2.11 -8.43 18.87
C GLU A 83 -1.93 -7.19 17.97
N ILE A 84 -1.36 -6.09 18.51
CA ILE A 84 -1.02 -4.89 17.73
C ILE A 84 0.00 -5.26 16.64
N ARG A 85 1.04 -6.01 16.99
CA ARG A 85 2.08 -6.48 16.06
C ARG A 85 1.50 -7.35 14.96
N ASN A 86 0.71 -8.36 15.31
CA ASN A 86 0.03 -9.22 14.34
C ASN A 86 -0.91 -8.43 13.41
N TYR A 87 -1.63 -7.45 13.95
CA TYR A 87 -2.48 -6.57 13.14
C TYR A 87 -1.66 -5.79 12.11
N LEU A 88 -0.58 -5.14 12.53
CA LEU A 88 0.31 -4.38 11.64
C LEU A 88 0.97 -5.29 10.61
N VAL A 89 1.51 -6.44 11.00
CA VAL A 89 2.13 -7.42 10.10
C VAL A 89 1.13 -7.94 9.07
N SER A 90 -0.11 -8.24 9.47
CA SER A 90 -1.16 -8.67 8.52
C SER A 90 -1.52 -7.60 7.48
N LYS A 91 -1.36 -6.32 7.83
CA LYS A 91 -1.69 -5.18 6.98
C LYS A 91 -0.53 -4.74 6.09
N PHE A 92 0.71 -4.85 6.56
CA PHE A 92 1.86 -4.27 5.87
C PHE A 92 2.97 -5.28 5.52
N GLY A 93 2.89 -6.53 5.98
CA GLY A 93 3.86 -7.60 5.74
C GLY A 93 4.75 -7.91 6.96
N GLU A 94 5.51 -8.99 6.90
CA GLU A 94 6.47 -9.37 7.97
C GLU A 94 7.68 -8.42 8.03
N ASP A 95 8.06 -7.81 6.90
CA ASP A 95 9.27 -6.98 6.77
C ASP A 95 9.19 -5.63 7.49
N ILE A 96 8.00 -5.22 7.96
CA ILE A 96 7.86 -3.96 8.70
C ILE A 96 8.27 -4.08 10.17
N ASP A 97 8.42 -5.29 10.68
CA ASP A 97 8.72 -5.53 12.09
C ASP A 97 10.22 -5.75 12.31
N TYR A 98 10.88 -4.85 13.04
CA TYR A 98 12.29 -5.01 13.40
C TYR A 98 12.55 -6.08 14.44
N ASN A 99 11.53 -6.47 15.20
CA ASN A 99 11.62 -7.46 16.28
C ASN A 99 10.50 -8.52 16.13
N PRO A 100 10.59 -9.39 15.09
CA PRO A 100 9.58 -10.42 14.87
C PRO A 100 9.50 -11.35 16.08
N ALA A 101 8.27 -11.75 16.44
CA ALA A 101 8.05 -12.75 17.48
C ALA A 101 8.89 -14.00 17.20
N GLY A 102 9.57 -14.51 18.24
CA GLY A 102 10.63 -15.53 18.16
C GLY A 102 10.15 -16.95 17.82
N ASP A 103 9.27 -17.08 16.85
CA ASP A 103 8.55 -18.30 16.51
C ASP A 103 9.29 -19.02 15.37
N GLY A 104 9.92 -20.16 15.66
CA GLY A 104 10.50 -21.04 14.64
C GLY A 104 12.01 -20.86 14.39
N ILE A 105 12.42 -20.85 13.11
CA ILE A 105 13.83 -20.93 12.69
C ILE A 105 14.62 -19.64 13.03
N THR A 106 13.94 -18.49 13.13
CA THR A 106 14.51 -17.19 13.54
C THR A 106 15.07 -17.21 14.96
N GLY A 107 14.49 -18.00 15.88
CA GLY A 107 15.02 -18.15 17.24
C GLY A 107 16.39 -18.86 17.31
N LEU A 108 16.73 -19.69 16.32
CA LEU A 108 18.04 -20.38 16.29
C LEU A 108 19.21 -19.40 16.13
N VAL A 109 18.98 -18.26 15.48
CA VAL A 109 20.00 -17.22 15.27
C VAL A 109 20.47 -16.62 16.60
N TRP A 110 19.58 -16.54 17.61
CA TRP A 110 19.90 -16.02 18.93
C TRP A 110 20.49 -17.09 19.87
N VAL A 111 20.11 -18.37 19.69
CA VAL A 111 20.61 -19.49 20.50
C VAL A 111 22.02 -19.92 20.06
N MET A 112 22.37 -19.79 18.79
CA MET A 112 23.66 -20.25 18.26
C MET A 112 24.88 -19.52 18.87
N PRO A 113 24.90 -18.18 19.01
CA PRO A 113 26.02 -17.47 19.63
C PRO A 113 26.21 -17.84 21.11
N VAL A 114 25.11 -17.99 21.86
CA VAL A 114 25.14 -18.35 23.29
C VAL A 114 25.69 -19.76 23.48
N THR A 115 25.21 -20.71 22.68
CA THR A 115 25.67 -22.11 22.74
C THR A 115 27.14 -22.25 22.31
N ALA A 116 27.56 -21.55 21.25
CA ALA A 116 28.96 -21.51 20.83
C ALA A 116 29.87 -20.90 21.92
N GLY A 117 29.44 -19.80 22.54
CA GLY A 117 30.14 -19.16 23.65
C GLY A 117 30.29 -20.08 24.87
N LEU A 118 29.22 -20.80 25.23
CA LEU A 118 29.25 -21.78 26.33
C LEU A 118 30.18 -22.96 26.04
N LEU A 119 30.19 -23.47 24.81
CA LEU A 119 31.10 -24.54 24.41
C LEU A 119 32.57 -24.09 24.43
N ALA A 120 32.86 -22.86 24.01
CA ALA A 120 34.20 -22.28 24.07
C ALA A 120 34.68 -22.10 25.53
N LEU A 121 33.80 -21.62 26.41
CA LEU A 121 34.07 -21.51 27.85
C LEU A 121 34.29 -22.89 28.49
N ALA A 122 33.44 -23.87 28.19
CA ALA A 122 33.59 -25.22 28.71
C ALA A 122 34.91 -25.87 28.25
N GLY A 123 35.29 -25.68 26.98
CA GLY A 123 36.55 -26.17 26.43
C GLY A 123 37.78 -25.55 27.09
N THR A 124 37.78 -24.23 27.28
CA THR A 124 38.90 -23.53 27.94
C THR A 124 39.05 -23.94 29.41
N VAL A 125 37.95 -24.06 30.15
CA VAL A 125 37.94 -24.54 31.54
C VAL A 125 38.47 -25.98 31.63
N PHE A 126 38.00 -26.88 30.77
CA PHE A 126 38.44 -28.27 30.73
C PHE A 126 39.95 -28.39 30.50
N ILE A 127 40.49 -27.61 29.56
CA ILE A 127 41.93 -27.57 29.27
C ILE A 127 42.73 -27.08 30.49
N LEU A 128 42.29 -26.00 31.15
CA LEU A 128 42.94 -25.47 32.35
C LEU A 128 42.94 -26.48 33.52
N PHE A 129 41.83 -27.20 33.72
CA PHE A 129 41.73 -28.25 34.74
C PHE A 129 42.59 -29.48 34.40
N SER A 130 42.72 -29.84 33.12
CA SER A 130 43.60 -30.92 32.68
C SER A 130 45.07 -30.63 32.96
N TRP A 131 45.47 -29.35 32.94
CA TRP A 131 46.82 -28.91 33.26
C TRP A 131 47.07 -28.88 34.77
N ALA A 132 46.08 -28.51 35.58
CA ALA A 132 46.19 -28.53 37.04
C ALA A 132 46.31 -29.95 37.62
N LYS A 133 45.81 -30.97 36.91
CA LYS A 133 45.85 -32.37 37.36
C LYS A 133 47.20 -33.06 37.09
N LYS A 134 48.05 -32.50 36.21
CA LYS A 134 49.36 -33.08 35.83
C LYS A 134 50.51 -32.76 36.79
N ASP A 135 50.29 -31.88 37.78
CA ASP A 135 51.32 -31.43 38.73
C ASP A 135 51.34 -32.23 40.06
N LYS A 136 50.81 -33.46 40.09
CA LYS A 136 50.70 -34.26 41.31
C LYS A 136 51.22 -35.69 41.23
N GLU A 137 52.21 -35.97 40.40
CA GLU A 137 53.08 -37.15 40.61
C GLU A 137 54.57 -36.81 40.41
N THR A 138 55.29 -36.89 41.54
CA THR A 138 56.73 -37.15 41.70
C THR A 138 57.76 -36.15 41.17
N ILE A 139 58.10 -35.25 42.09
CA ILE A 139 59.41 -34.66 42.38
C ILE A 139 60.55 -35.69 42.21
N SER A 140 61.45 -35.48 41.23
CA SER A 140 62.91 -35.67 41.33
C SER A 140 63.60 -35.71 39.95
N LYS A 141 63.88 -34.55 39.35
CA LYS A 141 65.22 -34.22 38.81
C LYS A 141 65.31 -32.72 38.51
N LYS A 142 66.50 -32.19 38.74
CA LYS A 142 66.81 -30.78 38.95
C LYS A 142 67.46 -30.18 37.68
N ILE A 143 66.93 -29.00 37.26
CA ILE A 143 67.53 -27.94 36.40
C ILE A 143 67.56 -28.27 34.88
N ARG A 144 67.03 -27.49 33.92
CA ARG A 144 67.12 -26.02 33.64
C ARG A 144 66.04 -25.62 32.58
N PHE A 145 65.54 -24.37 32.63
CA PHE A 145 64.82 -23.60 31.58
C PHE A 145 63.60 -24.26 30.91
N SER A 146 62.37 -23.94 31.32
CA SER A 146 61.55 -22.87 30.69
C SER A 146 61.65 -22.85 29.17
N ASP A 147 60.65 -23.44 28.49
CA ASP A 147 59.96 -22.90 27.30
C ASP A 147 58.95 -23.97 26.82
N SER A 148 57.74 -24.00 27.40
CA SER A 148 56.56 -23.23 26.99
C SER A 148 55.76 -23.86 25.83
N PRO A 149 55.03 -24.99 26.04
CA PRO A 149 53.91 -25.33 25.15
C PRO A 149 52.77 -24.31 25.25
N ARG A 150 52.79 -23.42 26.26
CA ARG A 150 51.79 -22.39 26.50
C ARG A 150 51.85 -21.24 25.49
N TRP A 151 53.03 -20.80 25.05
CA TRP A 151 53.16 -19.71 24.06
C TRP A 151 52.73 -20.17 22.66
N ILE A 152 52.99 -21.43 22.32
CA ILE A 152 52.52 -22.04 21.06
C ILE A 152 50.98 -22.07 21.03
N TRP A 153 50.36 -22.45 22.15
CA TRP A 153 48.90 -22.45 22.27
C TRP A 153 48.29 -21.05 22.28
N ILE A 154 48.88 -20.08 22.98
CA ILE A 154 48.43 -18.68 22.95
C ILE A 154 48.54 -18.12 21.52
N SER A 155 49.65 -18.39 20.83
CA SER A 155 49.85 -17.99 19.44
C SER A 155 48.81 -18.62 18.51
N MET A 156 48.51 -19.90 18.68
CA MET A 156 47.47 -20.60 17.91
C MET A 156 46.07 -20.02 18.16
N VAL A 157 45.72 -19.69 19.40
CA VAL A 157 44.44 -19.07 19.74
C VAL A 157 44.35 -17.64 19.20
N CYS A 158 45.43 -16.85 19.30
CA CYS A 158 45.49 -15.51 18.71
C CYS A 158 45.37 -15.58 17.19
N LEU A 159 46.03 -16.53 16.52
CA LEU A 159 45.90 -16.74 15.08
C LEU A 159 44.49 -17.16 14.68
N LEU A 160 43.85 -18.02 15.46
CA LEU A 160 42.46 -18.42 15.20
C LEU A 160 41.50 -17.25 15.39
N ALA A 161 41.70 -16.42 16.42
CA ALA A 161 40.90 -15.23 16.68
C ALA A 161 41.09 -14.16 15.58
N ILE A 162 42.33 -13.94 15.13
CA ILE A 162 42.63 -13.03 14.01
C ILE A 162 42.04 -13.57 12.71
N GLY A 163 42.13 -14.88 12.46
CA GLY A 163 41.56 -15.53 11.28
C GLY A 163 40.03 -15.45 11.24
N LEU A 164 39.37 -15.69 12.38
CA LEU A 164 37.93 -15.50 12.52
C LEU A 164 37.54 -14.03 12.37
N GLY A 165 38.29 -13.11 12.96
CA GLY A 165 38.06 -11.66 12.81
C GLY A 165 38.20 -11.19 11.36
N PHE A 166 39.20 -11.69 10.64
CA PHE A 166 39.40 -11.41 9.22
C PHE A 166 38.31 -12.03 8.34
N PHE A 167 37.89 -13.26 8.63
CA PHE A 167 36.79 -13.91 7.92
C PHE A 167 35.48 -13.16 8.11
N VAL A 168 35.14 -12.76 9.35
CA VAL A 168 33.97 -11.94 9.65
C VAL A 168 34.05 -10.58 8.96
N ALA A 169 35.22 -9.94 8.94
CA ALA A 169 35.40 -8.65 8.25
C ALA A 169 35.27 -8.76 6.73
N ASN A 170 35.61 -9.91 6.12
CA ASN A 170 35.49 -10.13 4.68
C ASN A 170 34.13 -10.70 4.25
N THR A 171 33.36 -11.30 5.16
CA THR A 171 31.99 -11.77 4.86
C THR A 171 30.94 -10.74 5.23
N ALA A 172 31.22 -9.83 6.17
CA ALA A 172 30.41 -8.64 6.38
C ALA A 172 30.67 -7.65 5.24
N GLY A 173 29.67 -7.40 4.41
CA GLY A 173 29.77 -6.46 3.28
C GLY A 173 30.23 -5.07 3.71
N SER A 174 30.94 -4.36 2.82
CA SER A 174 31.32 -2.96 3.03
C SER A 174 30.08 -2.08 3.08
N ARG A 175 29.99 -1.23 4.10
CA ARG A 175 28.87 -0.31 4.34
C ARG A 175 29.25 1.10 3.90
N ASN A 176 28.42 1.75 3.11
CA ASN A 176 28.58 3.17 2.78
C ASN A 176 27.85 4.04 3.81
N SER A 177 28.26 5.31 3.91
CA SER A 177 27.57 6.32 4.71
C SER A 177 26.21 6.63 4.08
N GLY A 178 25.18 5.89 4.53
CA GLY A 178 23.81 5.93 4.02
C GLY A 178 23.05 4.61 4.22
N ASP A 179 23.75 3.49 4.37
CA ASP A 179 23.11 2.15 4.42
C ASP A 179 22.59 1.81 5.82
N SER A 180 21.32 1.38 5.92
CA SER A 180 20.68 0.95 7.18
C SER A 180 21.43 -0.23 7.82
N VAL A 181 21.46 -0.29 9.16
CA VAL A 181 22.19 -1.32 9.93
C VAL A 181 21.79 -2.74 9.55
N SER A 182 20.53 -2.93 9.13
CA SER A 182 19.91 -4.21 8.75
C SER A 182 20.14 -4.67 7.30
N GLY A 183 20.74 -3.86 6.42
CA GLY A 183 20.72 -4.09 4.96
C GLY A 183 19.46 -3.54 4.31
N GLU A 184 19.46 -3.32 2.99
CA GLU A 184 18.27 -2.88 2.26
C GLU A 184 17.11 -3.85 2.53
N ILE A 185 16.08 -3.35 3.22
CA ILE A 185 14.83 -4.09 3.38
C ILE A 185 14.21 -4.13 1.99
N ARG A 186 14.25 -5.29 1.34
CA ARG A 186 13.52 -5.50 0.08
C ARG A 186 12.05 -5.22 0.38
N MET A 187 11.54 -4.11 -0.16
CA MET A 187 10.13 -3.76 0.04
C MET A 187 9.26 -4.86 -0.60
N SER A 188 8.25 -5.30 0.15
CA SER A 188 7.25 -6.21 -0.40
C SER A 188 6.54 -5.54 -1.60
N PRO A 189 6.02 -6.30 -2.58
CA PRO A 189 5.19 -5.75 -3.66
C PRO A 189 4.05 -4.86 -3.16
N ARG A 190 3.43 -5.23 -2.02
CA ARG A 190 2.38 -4.43 -1.39
C ARG A 190 2.89 -3.08 -0.89
N THR A 191 4.06 -3.06 -0.27
CA THR A 191 4.71 -1.83 0.21
C THR A 191 5.07 -0.91 -0.96
N LEU A 192 5.61 -1.49 -2.04
CA LEU A 192 5.89 -0.77 -3.28
C LEU A 192 4.63 -0.16 -3.88
N MET A 193 3.50 -0.89 -3.94
CA MET A 193 2.23 -0.35 -4.43
C MET A 193 1.75 0.87 -3.63
N ILE A 194 1.85 0.81 -2.30
CA ILE A 194 1.50 1.95 -1.44
C ILE A 194 2.43 3.14 -1.73
N LYS A 195 3.74 2.89 -1.87
CA LYS A 195 4.72 3.94 -2.22
C LYS A 195 4.40 4.57 -3.58
N ALA A 196 4.06 3.77 -4.59
CA ALA A 196 3.69 4.25 -5.92
C ALA A 196 2.43 5.12 -5.90
N SER A 197 1.44 4.80 -5.06
CA SER A 197 0.17 5.54 -4.99
C SER A 197 0.31 7.01 -4.56
N VAL A 198 1.39 7.36 -3.87
CA VAL A 198 1.68 8.72 -3.37
C VAL A 198 2.85 9.40 -4.08
N ALA A 199 3.55 8.66 -4.95
CA ALA A 199 4.70 9.15 -5.67
C ALA A 199 4.30 10.04 -6.86
N PRO A 200 5.15 10.99 -7.28
CA PRO A 200 5.02 11.66 -8.56
C PRO A 200 4.98 10.64 -9.71
N ARG A 201 4.34 11.01 -10.83
CA ARG A 201 4.11 10.11 -11.98
C ARG A 201 5.37 9.33 -12.41
N GLU A 202 6.48 10.03 -12.63
CA GLU A 202 7.71 9.42 -13.14
C GLU A 202 8.30 8.40 -12.13
N GLU A 203 8.34 8.75 -10.85
CA GLU A 203 8.78 7.85 -9.78
C GLU A 203 7.81 6.67 -9.59
N ALA A 204 6.50 6.91 -9.73
CA ALA A 204 5.49 5.87 -9.62
C ALA A 204 5.67 4.78 -10.70
N ILE A 205 6.00 5.16 -11.94
CA ILE A 205 6.29 4.22 -13.03
C ILE A 205 7.47 3.32 -12.65
N GLU A 206 8.58 3.89 -12.15
CA GLU A 206 9.75 3.13 -11.70
C GLU A 206 9.42 2.17 -10.54
N ILE A 207 8.54 2.58 -9.62
CA ILE A 207 8.11 1.72 -8.52
C ILE A 207 7.21 0.58 -9.04
N TYR A 208 6.30 0.85 -9.99
CA TYR A 208 5.50 -0.22 -10.62
C TYR A 208 6.38 -1.19 -11.40
N ASP A 209 7.45 -0.72 -12.05
CA ASP A 209 8.43 -1.61 -12.69
C ASP A 209 9.06 -2.56 -11.66
N GLN A 210 9.45 -2.08 -10.48
CA GLN A 210 9.94 -2.93 -9.40
C GLN A 210 8.90 -3.94 -8.92
N VAL A 211 7.61 -3.55 -8.83
CA VAL A 211 6.53 -4.49 -8.49
C VAL A 211 6.43 -5.58 -9.54
N LEU A 212 6.52 -5.23 -10.82
CA LEU A 212 6.38 -6.16 -11.94
C LEU A 212 7.62 -7.05 -12.13
N GLU A 213 8.80 -6.61 -11.71
CA GLU A 213 9.98 -7.49 -11.60
C GLU A 213 9.78 -8.59 -10.56
N LEU A 214 9.17 -8.26 -9.42
CA LEU A 214 8.87 -9.22 -8.35
C LEU A 214 7.64 -10.09 -8.66
N GLN A 215 6.62 -9.50 -9.28
CA GLN A 215 5.34 -10.11 -9.60
C GLN A 215 4.90 -9.70 -11.02
N PRO A 216 5.38 -10.40 -12.06
CA PRO A 216 5.08 -10.04 -13.46
C PRO A 216 3.60 -10.05 -13.84
N SER A 217 2.77 -10.78 -13.09
CA SER A 217 1.32 -10.88 -13.30
C SER A 217 0.50 -10.03 -12.33
N ASN A 218 1.11 -9.03 -11.66
CA ASN A 218 0.39 -8.15 -10.76
C ASN A 218 -0.53 -7.21 -11.57
N VAL A 219 -1.83 -7.51 -11.52
CA VAL A 219 -2.87 -6.82 -12.29
C VAL A 219 -2.97 -5.33 -11.94
N GLU A 220 -2.91 -5.01 -10.66
CA GLU A 220 -3.00 -3.64 -10.14
C GLU A 220 -1.81 -2.81 -10.66
N ALA A 221 -0.58 -3.33 -10.53
CA ALA A 221 0.61 -2.65 -11.02
C ALA A 221 0.60 -2.43 -12.54
N LEU A 222 0.14 -3.42 -13.33
CA LEU A 222 -0.03 -3.25 -14.79
C LEU A 222 -1.05 -2.16 -15.11
N ALA A 223 -2.23 -2.20 -14.47
CA ALA A 223 -3.29 -1.21 -14.73
C ALA A 223 -2.85 0.21 -14.39
N TYR A 224 -2.21 0.40 -13.23
CA TYR A 224 -1.77 1.72 -12.78
C TYR A 224 -0.51 2.20 -13.48
N ARG A 225 0.47 1.33 -13.82
CA ARG A 225 1.60 1.72 -14.67
C ARG A 225 1.09 2.18 -16.03
N GLY A 226 0.18 1.42 -16.63
CA GLY A 226 -0.45 1.79 -17.89
C GLY A 226 -1.19 3.13 -17.82
N TRP A 227 -1.93 3.39 -16.74
CA TRP A 227 -2.57 4.70 -16.52
C TRP A 227 -1.54 5.84 -16.41
N MET A 228 -0.45 5.65 -15.66
CA MET A 228 0.61 6.64 -15.55
C MET A 228 1.34 6.89 -16.89
N SER A 229 1.58 5.85 -17.68
CA SER A 229 2.12 5.97 -19.04
C SER A 229 1.22 6.83 -19.93
N TRP A 230 -0.11 6.61 -19.89
CA TRP A 230 -1.07 7.45 -20.62
C TRP A 230 -0.99 8.92 -20.22
N LEU A 231 -0.90 9.22 -18.92
CA LEU A 231 -0.80 10.59 -18.43
C LEU A 231 0.46 11.34 -18.92
N GLY A 232 1.50 10.64 -19.34
CA GLY A 232 2.67 11.25 -20.00
C GLY A 232 2.70 11.14 -21.51
N GLY A 233 1.62 10.67 -22.14
CA GLY A 233 1.50 10.58 -23.59
C GLY A 233 2.08 9.30 -24.21
N GLU A 234 2.43 8.29 -23.42
CA GLU A 234 2.91 6.99 -23.91
C GLU A 234 1.72 6.05 -24.15
N VAL A 235 0.99 6.28 -25.24
CA VAL A 235 -0.29 5.62 -25.50
C VAL A 235 -0.13 4.11 -25.74
N GLU A 236 0.88 3.71 -26.51
CA GLU A 236 1.12 2.31 -26.85
C GLU A 236 1.50 1.49 -25.61
N ASN A 237 2.43 1.99 -24.79
CA ASN A 237 2.82 1.36 -23.53
C ASN A 237 1.63 1.24 -22.58
N SER A 238 0.83 2.30 -22.48
CA SER A 238 -0.37 2.32 -21.65
C SER A 238 -1.36 1.22 -22.02
N LEU A 239 -1.70 1.13 -23.31
CA LEU A 239 -2.65 0.15 -23.82
C LEU A 239 -2.13 -1.28 -23.69
N TYR A 240 -0.84 -1.48 -23.88
CA TYR A 240 -0.21 -2.78 -23.70
C TYR A 240 -0.38 -3.26 -22.26
N ASP A 241 -0.03 -2.42 -21.28
CA ASP A 241 -0.12 -2.79 -19.87
C ASP A 241 -1.55 -3.01 -19.39
N ILE A 242 -2.47 -2.11 -19.76
CA ILE A 242 -3.89 -2.24 -19.42
C ILE A 242 -4.50 -3.47 -20.11
N GLY A 243 -4.09 -3.75 -21.35
CA GLY A 243 -4.48 -4.96 -22.08
C GLY A 243 -4.03 -6.23 -21.36
N ASN A 244 -2.77 -6.29 -20.93
CA ASN A 244 -2.22 -7.41 -20.16
C ASN A 244 -2.95 -7.57 -18.82
N ALA A 245 -3.27 -6.48 -18.12
CA ALA A 245 -4.03 -6.53 -16.88
C ALA A 245 -5.39 -7.20 -17.08
N ILE A 246 -6.11 -6.86 -18.16
CA ILE A 246 -7.42 -7.43 -18.50
C ILE A 246 -7.30 -8.88 -18.98
N GLU A 247 -6.20 -9.25 -19.65
CA GLU A 247 -5.94 -10.64 -20.05
C GLU A 247 -5.70 -11.54 -18.82
N ILE A 248 -4.98 -11.03 -17.82
CA ILE A 248 -4.71 -11.76 -16.57
C ILE A 248 -5.97 -11.83 -15.70
N ASP A 249 -6.67 -10.71 -15.51
CA ASP A 249 -7.91 -10.63 -14.76
C ASP A 249 -8.93 -9.75 -15.47
N SER A 250 -9.79 -10.41 -16.24
CA SER A 250 -10.89 -9.76 -16.97
C SER A 250 -11.96 -9.12 -16.08
N SER A 251 -11.95 -9.40 -14.78
CA SER A 251 -12.86 -8.86 -13.78
C SER A 251 -12.31 -7.65 -13.04
N TYR A 252 -11.07 -7.26 -13.28
CA TYR A 252 -10.45 -6.11 -12.60
C TYR A 252 -11.06 -4.78 -13.09
N PRO A 253 -11.84 -4.06 -12.25
CA PRO A 253 -12.64 -2.92 -12.69
C PRO A 253 -11.82 -1.73 -13.19
N ASP A 254 -10.71 -1.42 -12.51
CA ASP A 254 -9.93 -0.20 -12.79
C ASP A 254 -9.30 -0.25 -14.17
N ALA A 255 -8.78 -1.42 -14.58
CA ALA A 255 -8.21 -1.58 -15.91
C ALA A 255 -9.25 -1.32 -17.02
N ARG A 256 -10.49 -1.78 -16.84
CA ARG A 256 -11.58 -1.49 -17.79
C ARG A 256 -11.96 -0.01 -17.78
N ALA A 257 -12.09 0.60 -16.61
CA ALA A 257 -12.40 2.04 -16.50
C ALA A 257 -11.31 2.89 -17.17
N PHE A 258 -10.03 2.58 -16.90
CA PHE A 258 -8.89 3.26 -17.52
C PHE A 258 -8.88 3.05 -19.03
N ARG A 259 -9.06 1.81 -19.51
CA ARG A 259 -9.12 1.54 -20.96
C ARG A 259 -10.26 2.28 -21.64
N ALA A 260 -11.44 2.32 -21.04
CA ALA A 260 -12.59 3.06 -21.55
C ALA A 260 -12.27 4.56 -21.71
N ILE A 261 -11.66 5.17 -20.68
CA ILE A 261 -11.28 6.59 -20.71
C ILE A 261 -10.27 6.86 -21.82
N ILE A 262 -9.24 6.01 -21.96
CA ILE A 262 -8.20 6.20 -22.97
C ILE A 262 -8.76 5.96 -24.38
N ASN A 263 -9.60 4.93 -24.57
CA ASN A 263 -10.30 4.65 -25.82
C ASN A 263 -11.17 5.85 -26.25
N PHE A 264 -11.96 6.40 -25.32
CA PHE A 264 -12.80 7.56 -25.62
C PHE A 264 -11.96 8.79 -26.01
N ARG A 265 -10.87 9.07 -25.26
CA ARG A 265 -9.98 10.21 -25.53
C ARG A 265 -9.27 10.12 -26.88
N ARG A 266 -9.04 8.92 -27.41
CA ARG A 266 -8.46 8.72 -28.76
C ARG A 266 -9.51 8.61 -29.87
N GLY A 267 -10.80 8.71 -29.55
CA GLY A 267 -11.90 8.65 -30.52
C GLY A 267 -12.48 7.26 -30.80
N SER A 268 -11.97 6.23 -30.12
CA SER A 268 -12.48 4.85 -30.09
C SER A 268 -13.68 4.77 -29.13
N VAL A 269 -14.84 5.23 -29.59
CA VAL A 269 -16.03 5.43 -28.74
C VAL A 269 -16.76 4.11 -28.50
N GLU A 270 -16.75 3.25 -29.51
CA GLU A 270 -17.35 1.92 -29.50
C GLU A 270 -16.60 1.01 -28.52
N GLU A 271 -15.26 1.00 -28.55
CA GLU A 271 -14.46 0.25 -27.59
C GLU A 271 -14.59 0.81 -26.16
N ALA A 272 -14.80 2.13 -26.02
CA ALA A 272 -15.06 2.73 -24.71
C ALA A 272 -16.42 2.32 -24.14
N SER A 273 -17.45 2.22 -24.99
CA SER A 273 -18.78 1.79 -24.57
C SER A 273 -18.81 0.31 -24.19
N GLU A 274 -18.11 -0.56 -24.93
CA GLU A 274 -17.95 -1.97 -24.59
C GLU A 274 -17.27 -2.18 -23.22
N ASP A 275 -16.22 -1.40 -22.94
CA ASP A 275 -15.54 -1.46 -21.65
C ASP A 275 -16.45 -1.02 -20.50
N LEU A 276 -17.25 0.02 -20.69
CA LEU A 276 -18.23 0.49 -19.68
C LEU A 276 -19.38 -0.50 -19.47
N LEU A 277 -19.90 -1.10 -20.55
CA LEU A 277 -20.92 -2.15 -20.47
C LEU A 277 -20.41 -3.35 -19.69
N THR A 278 -19.17 -3.76 -19.97
CA THR A 278 -18.59 -4.87 -19.21
C THR A 278 -18.32 -4.47 -17.77
N LEU A 279 -17.84 -3.26 -17.52
CA LEU A 279 -17.61 -2.75 -16.16
C LEU A 279 -18.86 -2.82 -15.30
N ASP A 280 -20.03 -2.50 -15.84
CA ASP A 280 -21.31 -2.61 -15.11
C ASP A 280 -21.65 -4.04 -14.69
N SER A 281 -21.24 -5.03 -15.48
CA SER A 281 -21.45 -6.45 -15.15
C SER A 281 -20.53 -6.98 -14.04
N LEU A 282 -19.53 -6.19 -13.62
CA LEU A 282 -18.50 -6.59 -12.65
C LEU A 282 -18.74 -6.07 -11.23
N GLU A 283 -19.87 -5.39 -10.97
CA GLU A 283 -20.18 -4.76 -9.68
C GLU A 283 -19.01 -3.90 -9.13
N PRO A 284 -18.60 -2.84 -9.87
CA PRO A 284 -17.37 -2.13 -9.56
C PRO A 284 -17.45 -1.42 -8.20
N PRO A 285 -16.31 -1.25 -7.49
CA PRO A 285 -16.26 -0.53 -6.23
C PRO A 285 -16.88 0.88 -6.34
N PRO A 286 -17.50 1.41 -5.27
CA PRO A 286 -18.09 2.76 -5.29
C PRO A 286 -17.15 3.84 -5.79
N VAL A 287 -15.86 3.76 -5.44
CA VAL A 287 -14.82 4.70 -5.91
C VAL A 287 -14.74 4.79 -7.44
N ILE A 288 -14.89 3.67 -8.14
CA ILE A 288 -14.88 3.63 -9.61
C ILE A 288 -16.18 4.19 -10.17
N LYS A 289 -17.33 3.89 -9.56
CA LYS A 289 -18.63 4.48 -9.94
C LYS A 289 -18.59 6.00 -9.79
N ASP A 290 -18.10 6.50 -8.66
CA ASP A 290 -17.96 7.93 -8.35
C ASP A 290 -17.00 8.64 -9.32
N LEU A 291 -15.90 8.00 -9.70
CA LEU A 291 -14.95 8.52 -10.69
C LEU A 291 -15.64 8.78 -12.05
N LEU A 292 -16.44 7.83 -12.52
CA LEU A 292 -17.14 7.95 -13.79
C LEU A 292 -18.31 8.94 -13.70
N ALA A 293 -19.04 8.95 -12.59
CA ALA A 293 -20.17 9.84 -12.36
C ALA A 293 -19.75 11.32 -12.20
N SER A 294 -18.68 11.60 -11.45
CA SER A 294 -18.18 12.96 -11.20
C SER A 294 -17.78 13.70 -12.48
N SER A 295 -17.35 12.95 -13.49
CA SER A 295 -16.97 13.48 -14.80
C SER A 295 -18.06 13.31 -15.87
N ARG A 296 -19.22 12.76 -15.51
CA ARG A 296 -20.31 12.41 -16.44
C ARG A 296 -19.78 11.63 -17.65
N PHE A 297 -18.84 10.72 -17.39
CA PHE A 297 -18.06 10.08 -18.45
C PHE A 297 -18.96 9.20 -19.33
N ARG A 298 -19.86 8.43 -18.69
CA ARG A 298 -20.79 7.56 -19.40
C ARG A 298 -21.75 8.36 -20.29
N GLU A 299 -22.27 9.47 -19.81
CA GLU A 299 -23.11 10.39 -20.58
C GLU A 299 -22.35 10.99 -21.76
N SER A 300 -21.06 11.29 -21.57
CA SER A 300 -20.20 11.81 -22.64
C SER A 300 -19.99 10.77 -23.75
N VAL A 301 -19.71 9.52 -23.38
CA VAL A 301 -19.58 8.39 -24.34
C VAL A 301 -20.90 8.16 -25.07
N SER A 302 -22.02 8.11 -24.34
CA SER A 302 -23.35 7.91 -24.88
C SER A 302 -23.79 9.04 -25.83
N SER A 303 -23.50 10.30 -25.48
CA SER A 303 -23.76 11.45 -26.33
C SER A 303 -23.00 11.37 -27.65
N GLU A 304 -21.76 10.90 -27.62
CA GLU A 304 -20.93 10.77 -28.81
C GLU A 304 -21.42 9.63 -29.73
N LEU A 305 -21.83 8.49 -29.17
CA LEU A 305 -22.51 7.43 -29.92
C LEU A 305 -23.79 7.96 -30.61
N ALA A 306 -24.61 8.71 -29.88
CA ALA A 306 -25.84 9.29 -30.45
C ALA A 306 -25.54 10.26 -31.61
N LYS A 307 -24.50 11.10 -31.50
CA LYS A 307 -24.06 11.99 -32.59
C LYS A 307 -23.59 11.23 -33.83
N ARG A 308 -23.01 10.03 -33.65
CA ARG A 308 -22.62 9.12 -34.74
C ARG A 308 -23.80 8.38 -35.37
N GLY A 309 -25.02 8.57 -34.85
CA GLY A 309 -26.23 7.90 -35.32
C GLY A 309 -26.51 6.58 -34.61
N GLU A 310 -25.75 6.25 -33.58
CA GLU A 310 -25.84 4.99 -32.83
C GLU A 310 -26.70 5.14 -31.57
N LEU A 311 -27.91 5.68 -31.76
CA LEU A 311 -28.84 5.96 -30.65
C LEU A 311 -29.16 4.71 -29.81
N LEU A 312 -29.27 3.54 -30.45
CA LEU A 312 -29.55 2.29 -29.73
C LEU A 312 -28.42 1.92 -28.77
N ALA A 313 -27.17 1.98 -29.24
CA ALA A 313 -25.99 1.72 -28.40
C ALA A 313 -25.85 2.77 -27.29
N ALA A 314 -26.14 4.04 -27.60
CA ALA A 314 -26.17 5.11 -26.62
C ALA A 314 -27.17 4.84 -25.48
N LEU A 315 -28.39 4.41 -25.81
CA LEU A 315 -29.43 4.08 -24.84
C LEU A 315 -29.08 2.81 -24.05
N GLU A 316 -28.55 1.77 -24.71
CA GLU A 316 -28.08 0.55 -24.05
C GLU A 316 -27.01 0.84 -22.99
N LEU A 317 -26.03 1.68 -23.33
CA LEU A 317 -24.97 2.08 -22.39
C LEU A 317 -25.53 2.78 -21.15
N ILE A 318 -26.55 3.61 -21.32
CA ILE A 318 -27.20 4.33 -20.22
C ILE A 318 -28.11 3.40 -19.40
N ASP A 319 -28.85 2.52 -20.06
CA ASP A 319 -29.71 1.54 -19.39
C ASP A 319 -28.90 0.53 -18.56
N SER A 320 -27.71 0.14 -19.03
CA SER A 320 -26.74 -0.64 -18.25
C SER A 320 -26.28 0.12 -17.01
N GLY A 321 -25.94 1.41 -17.17
CA GLY A 321 -25.54 2.25 -16.05
C GLY A 321 -26.65 2.43 -15.01
N ILE A 322 -27.89 2.65 -15.44
CA ILE A 322 -29.07 2.74 -14.55
C ILE A 322 -29.28 1.42 -13.79
N SER A 323 -29.06 0.28 -14.45
CA SER A 323 -29.20 -1.03 -13.81
C SER A 323 -28.11 -1.27 -12.75
N SER A 324 -26.88 -0.78 -13.01
CA SER A 324 -25.73 -0.86 -12.10
C SER A 324 -25.79 0.13 -10.93
N ASP A 325 -26.41 1.29 -11.15
CA ASP A 325 -26.58 2.36 -10.17
C ASP A 325 -27.96 3.05 -10.30
N PRO A 326 -29.01 2.45 -9.72
CA PRO A 326 -30.38 2.96 -9.83
C PRO A 326 -30.64 4.27 -9.07
N GLU A 327 -29.73 4.69 -8.20
CA GLU A 327 -29.84 5.93 -7.41
C GLU A 327 -29.20 7.13 -8.12
N ASN A 328 -28.55 6.91 -9.27
CA ASN A 328 -27.93 7.97 -10.03
C ASN A 328 -28.96 8.70 -10.91
N SER A 329 -29.50 9.82 -10.41
CA SER A 329 -30.48 10.65 -11.11
C SER A 329 -29.97 11.18 -12.46
N SER A 330 -28.66 11.37 -12.62
CA SER A 330 -28.06 11.96 -13.83
C SER A 330 -28.23 11.06 -15.05
N LEU A 331 -28.18 9.74 -14.85
CA LEU A 331 -28.35 8.75 -15.92
C LEU A 331 -29.77 8.76 -16.45
N PHE A 332 -30.77 8.88 -15.57
CA PHE A 332 -32.18 9.05 -15.98
C PHE A 332 -32.40 10.37 -16.74
N ALA A 333 -31.78 11.46 -16.28
CA ALA A 333 -31.84 12.74 -16.97
C ALA A 333 -31.25 12.64 -18.38
N HIS A 334 -30.10 11.98 -18.51
CA HIS A 334 -29.41 11.81 -19.78
C HIS A 334 -30.16 10.86 -20.73
N ARG A 335 -30.72 9.77 -20.22
CA ARG A 335 -31.61 8.88 -20.98
C ARG A 335 -32.79 9.65 -21.57
N GLY A 336 -33.43 10.50 -20.75
CA GLY A 336 -34.50 11.37 -21.19
C GLY A 336 -34.05 12.29 -22.33
N TRP A 337 -32.90 12.93 -22.18
CA TRP A 337 -32.33 13.78 -23.22
C TRP A 337 -32.11 13.03 -24.55
N LEU A 338 -31.45 11.86 -24.52
CA LEU A 338 -31.20 11.02 -25.70
C LEU A 338 -32.50 10.64 -26.44
N LEU A 339 -33.53 10.28 -25.68
CA LEU A 339 -34.84 9.95 -26.24
C LEU A 339 -35.49 11.16 -26.91
N ALA A 340 -35.39 12.34 -26.31
CA ALA A 340 -36.00 13.55 -26.85
C ALA A 340 -35.31 14.05 -28.13
N ILE A 341 -33.97 14.04 -28.16
CA ILE A 341 -33.20 14.54 -29.31
C ILE A 341 -33.24 13.59 -30.51
N SER A 342 -33.76 12.36 -30.35
CA SER A 342 -33.93 11.40 -31.44
C SER A 342 -34.85 11.89 -32.56
N GLY A 343 -35.73 12.87 -32.26
CA GLY A 343 -36.73 13.39 -33.20
C GLY A 343 -37.95 12.48 -33.39
N ASP A 344 -37.97 11.29 -32.78
CA ASP A 344 -39.12 10.40 -32.81
C ASP A 344 -40.17 10.82 -31.77
N GLN A 345 -41.42 11.01 -32.21
CA GLN A 345 -42.49 11.51 -31.35
C GLN A 345 -42.88 10.52 -30.24
N GLN A 346 -42.73 9.21 -30.45
CA GLN A 346 -43.02 8.20 -29.44
C GLN A 346 -41.90 8.16 -28.39
N LEU A 347 -40.64 8.22 -28.82
CA LEU A 347 -39.49 8.31 -27.92
C LEU A 347 -39.50 9.61 -27.12
N ALA A 348 -39.94 10.72 -27.71
CA ALA A 348 -40.13 11.97 -27.00
C ALA A 348 -41.11 11.83 -25.81
N GLN A 349 -42.14 10.99 -25.88
CA GLN A 349 -43.00 10.75 -24.72
C GLN A 349 -42.29 9.96 -23.62
N LEU A 350 -41.49 8.97 -24.00
CA LEU A 350 -40.66 8.22 -23.06
C LEU A 350 -39.60 9.09 -22.39
N SER A 351 -39.13 10.15 -23.06
CA SER A 351 -38.18 11.10 -22.47
C SER A 351 -38.71 11.72 -21.18
N LEU A 352 -39.98 12.15 -21.16
CA LEU A 352 -40.59 12.77 -19.99
C LEU A 352 -40.72 11.78 -18.82
N ILE A 353 -40.90 10.49 -19.11
CA ILE A 353 -40.93 9.45 -18.07
C ILE A 353 -39.56 9.35 -17.40
N SER A 354 -38.48 9.27 -18.19
CA SER A 354 -37.12 9.22 -17.64
C SER A 354 -36.72 10.51 -16.91
N LEU A 355 -37.09 11.67 -17.45
CA LEU A 355 -36.83 12.95 -16.78
C LEU A 355 -37.60 13.07 -15.46
N ASN A 356 -38.82 12.56 -15.38
CA ASN A 356 -39.57 12.51 -14.13
C ASN A 356 -38.93 11.56 -13.11
N ALA A 357 -38.49 10.37 -13.54
CA ALA A 357 -37.78 9.43 -12.67
C ALA A 357 -36.51 10.04 -12.07
N SER A 358 -35.75 10.81 -12.86
CA SER A 358 -34.61 11.58 -12.35
C SER A 358 -35.02 12.55 -11.23
N LEU A 359 -36.10 13.31 -11.44
CA LEU A 359 -36.62 14.29 -10.46
C LEU A 359 -37.28 13.65 -9.23
N GLU A 360 -37.70 12.39 -9.32
CA GLU A 360 -38.18 11.61 -8.17
C GLU A 360 -37.01 11.20 -7.26
N ILE A 361 -35.86 10.85 -7.86
CA ILE A 361 -34.62 10.53 -7.13
C ILE A 361 -33.99 11.81 -6.56
N ASN A 362 -33.81 12.83 -7.41
CA ASN A 362 -33.24 14.12 -7.04
C ASN A 362 -34.09 15.27 -7.60
N PRO A 363 -34.96 15.89 -6.78
CA PRO A 363 -35.81 16.99 -7.20
C PRO A 363 -35.08 18.24 -7.68
N GLU A 364 -33.79 18.38 -7.35
CA GLU A 364 -32.92 19.50 -7.72
C GLU A 364 -31.91 19.11 -8.83
N ASP A 365 -32.08 17.96 -9.50
CA ASP A 365 -31.20 17.57 -10.61
C ASP A 365 -31.24 18.64 -11.73
N PRO A 366 -30.13 19.37 -11.96
CA PRO A 366 -30.14 20.48 -12.90
C PRO A 366 -30.37 20.03 -14.34
N TYR A 367 -29.87 18.85 -14.71
CA TYR A 367 -30.01 18.31 -16.07
C TYR A 367 -31.45 17.91 -16.33
N ALA A 368 -32.08 17.21 -15.38
CA ALA A 368 -33.47 16.81 -15.54
C ALA A 368 -34.41 18.01 -15.65
N ILE A 369 -34.21 19.05 -14.83
CA ILE A 369 -35.02 20.27 -14.89
C ILE A 369 -34.82 21.00 -16.23
N ALA A 370 -33.57 21.20 -16.65
CA ALA A 370 -33.24 21.91 -17.89
C ALA A 370 -33.75 21.15 -19.13
N TYR A 371 -33.46 19.85 -19.23
CA TYR A 371 -33.91 19.02 -20.34
C TYR A 371 -35.42 18.90 -20.38
N LYS A 372 -36.10 18.78 -19.23
CA LYS A 372 -37.57 18.78 -19.21
C LYS A 372 -38.15 20.10 -19.70
N ALA A 373 -37.58 21.24 -19.33
CA ALA A 373 -38.04 22.53 -19.85
C ALA A 373 -37.90 22.61 -21.39
N LEU A 374 -36.75 22.18 -21.91
CA LEU A 374 -36.47 22.13 -23.35
C LEU A 374 -37.45 21.23 -24.09
N VAL A 375 -37.67 20.02 -23.59
CA VAL A 375 -38.56 19.04 -24.22
C VAL A 375 -40.00 19.52 -24.22
N GLU A 376 -40.50 20.02 -23.08
CA GLU A 376 -41.86 20.52 -22.99
C GLU A 376 -42.10 21.70 -23.95
N GLU A 377 -41.14 22.62 -24.10
CA GLU A 377 -41.25 23.75 -25.03
C GLU A 377 -41.10 23.32 -26.50
N LYS A 378 -39.96 22.70 -26.85
CA LYS A 378 -39.55 22.50 -28.24
C LYS A 378 -40.22 21.31 -28.90
N VAL A 379 -40.54 20.28 -28.13
CA VAL A 379 -41.11 19.03 -28.66
C VAL A 379 -42.62 19.00 -28.49
N PHE A 380 -43.14 19.47 -27.34
CA PHE A 380 -44.57 19.41 -27.03
C PHE A 380 -45.32 20.74 -27.11
N GLY A 381 -44.63 21.88 -27.22
CA GLY A 381 -45.27 23.20 -27.27
C GLY A 381 -46.01 23.61 -26.00
N ARG A 382 -45.60 23.09 -24.84
CA ARG A 382 -46.24 23.31 -23.53
C ARG A 382 -45.52 24.39 -22.74
N SER A 383 -45.62 25.63 -23.21
CA SER A 383 -44.84 26.75 -22.68
C SER A 383 -45.08 27.04 -21.20
N GLU A 384 -46.31 26.91 -20.69
CA GLU A 384 -46.59 27.10 -19.26
C GLU A 384 -45.82 26.09 -18.37
N VAL A 385 -45.68 24.85 -18.84
CA VAL A 385 -44.95 23.80 -18.12
C VAL A 385 -43.45 24.04 -18.22
N ALA A 386 -42.97 24.43 -19.40
CA ALA A 386 -41.57 24.77 -19.63
C ALA A 386 -41.13 25.93 -18.73
N GLU A 387 -41.89 27.03 -18.69
CA GLU A 387 -41.61 28.21 -17.86
C GLU A 387 -41.50 27.86 -16.38
N LYS A 388 -42.40 27.00 -15.87
CA LYS A 388 -42.32 26.52 -14.49
C LYS A 388 -41.03 25.76 -14.20
N ASN A 389 -40.54 24.95 -15.14
CA ASN A 389 -39.26 24.26 -14.97
C ASN A 389 -38.07 25.22 -15.08
N ILE A 390 -38.16 26.24 -15.94
CA ILE A 390 -37.14 27.30 -16.02
C ILE A 390 -37.04 28.09 -14.71
N GLU A 391 -38.16 28.44 -14.09
CA GLU A 391 -38.15 29.11 -12.78
C GLU A 391 -37.54 28.23 -11.69
N LYS A 392 -37.81 26.92 -11.71
CA LYS A 392 -37.11 25.97 -10.83
C LYS A 392 -35.61 25.94 -11.11
N PHE A 393 -35.20 25.92 -12.37
CA PHE A 393 -33.78 25.89 -12.76
C PHE A 393 -33.04 27.15 -12.29
N LYS A 394 -33.65 28.33 -12.44
CA LYS A 394 -33.10 29.61 -11.94
C LYS A 394 -32.93 29.64 -10.42
N ALA A 395 -33.76 28.89 -9.69
CA ALA A 395 -33.69 28.81 -8.23
C ALA A 395 -32.58 27.88 -7.72
N LEU A 396 -31.95 27.08 -8.59
CA LEU A 396 -30.86 26.18 -8.21
C LEU A 396 -29.64 26.97 -7.75
N PHE A 397 -28.95 26.44 -6.74
CA PHE A 397 -27.67 26.98 -6.31
C PHE A 397 -26.56 26.58 -7.29
N ASN A 398 -26.00 27.56 -7.99
CA ASN A 398 -24.89 27.39 -8.94
C ASN A 398 -25.14 26.32 -10.04
N PRO A 399 -26.15 26.52 -10.91
CA PRO A 399 -26.44 25.57 -11.99
C PRO A 399 -25.26 25.44 -12.98
N PRO A 400 -25.07 24.26 -13.61
CA PRO A 400 -24.02 24.05 -14.60
C PRO A 400 -24.04 25.09 -15.72
N SER A 401 -22.89 25.71 -16.01
CA SER A 401 -22.78 26.79 -17.00
C SER A 401 -23.20 26.35 -18.41
N GLU A 402 -22.88 25.10 -18.78
CA GLU A 402 -23.28 24.50 -20.04
C GLU A 402 -24.81 24.42 -20.22
N LEU A 403 -25.57 24.19 -19.14
CA LEU A 403 -27.03 24.18 -19.18
C LEU A 403 -27.60 25.60 -19.26
N VAL A 404 -26.97 26.56 -18.59
CA VAL A 404 -27.33 27.98 -18.72
C VAL A 404 -27.14 28.44 -20.17
N GLU A 405 -26.02 28.10 -20.78
CA GLU A 405 -25.72 28.42 -22.18
C GLU A 405 -26.70 27.73 -23.13
N LEU A 406 -26.97 26.44 -22.94
CA LEU A 406 -27.95 25.69 -23.72
C LEU A 406 -29.34 26.33 -23.68
N LEU A 407 -29.83 26.66 -22.48
CA LEU A 407 -31.14 27.28 -22.33
C LEU A 407 -31.20 28.70 -22.92
N LYS A 408 -30.10 29.46 -22.89
CA LYS A 408 -30.01 30.76 -23.56
C LYS A 408 -30.02 30.62 -25.08
N LEU A 409 -29.25 29.69 -25.62
CA LEU A 409 -29.21 29.39 -27.06
C LEU A 409 -30.59 29.01 -27.58
N GLU A 410 -31.36 28.28 -26.77
CA GLU A 410 -32.72 27.85 -27.09
C GLU A 410 -33.80 28.89 -26.79
N GLY A 411 -33.43 30.06 -26.27
CA GLY A 411 -34.35 31.18 -25.98
C GLY A 411 -35.25 30.97 -24.75
N LEU A 412 -34.88 30.05 -23.86
CA LEU A 412 -35.59 29.74 -22.61
C LEU A 412 -35.03 30.52 -21.40
N LEU A 413 -33.82 31.05 -21.52
CA LEU A 413 -33.21 31.95 -20.54
C LEU A 413 -32.75 33.23 -21.23
N ASN A 414 -32.85 34.35 -20.50
CA ASN A 414 -32.38 35.67 -20.92
C ASN A 414 -30.95 35.95 -20.43
#